data_AF-A0A1X2HC38-F1
#
_entry.id   AF-A0A1X2HC38-F1
#
_cell.length_a   1.000
_cell.length_b   1.000
_cell.length_c   1.000
_cell.angle_alpha   90.00
_cell.angle_beta   90.00
_cell.angle_gamma   90.00
#
_symmetry.space_group_name_H-M   'P 1'
#
loop_
_entity.id
_entity.type
_entity.pdbx_description
1 polymer ?
#
loop_
_entity_poly.entity_id
_entity_poly.type
_entity_poly.pdbx_seq_one_letter_code
_entity_poly.pdbx_strand_id
1 'polypeptide(L)'
;MLVRSLHTRCRVSHSATLLTSRLTATFRHKHTSSSSSSSSSSSSAYITTPIYYVNAVPHIGHLYSSVLADTLKRYYALKGSETYLCTGTDEHGLKVHT
;
A
#
# COMPACT_ATOMS: atom_id res chain seq x y z
N MET A 1 -49.55 10.15 18.57
CA MET A 1 -49.15 11.08 17.48
C MET A 1 -47.68 10.80 17.19
N LEU A 2 -47.23 9.92 16.27
CA LEU A 2 -47.47 9.83 14.81
C LEU A 2 -47.39 11.23 14.18
N VAL A 3 -46.38 11.56 13.35
CA VAL A 3 -46.28 11.21 11.91
C VAL A 3 -44.79 11.14 11.46
N ARG A 4 -44.25 9.99 10.98
CA ARG A 4 -43.83 9.58 9.58
C ARG A 4 -42.76 10.49 8.92
N SER A 5 -41.82 10.11 8.03
CA SER A 5 -41.63 9.02 7.04
C SER A 5 -40.20 9.15 6.46
N LEU A 6 -39.32 8.14 6.44
CA LEU A 6 -38.91 7.26 5.32
C LEU A 6 -38.76 7.87 3.89
N HIS A 7 -37.55 7.71 3.32
CA HIS A 7 -37.13 7.58 1.90
C HIS A 7 -37.39 8.77 0.94
N THR A 8 -36.53 9.12 -0.03
CA THR A 8 -36.26 8.34 -1.25
C THR A 8 -35.10 8.94 -2.06
N ARG A 9 -34.40 8.07 -2.80
CA ARG A 9 -33.34 8.35 -3.80
C ARG A 9 -33.81 9.32 -4.90
N CYS A 10 -32.88 10.08 -5.50
CA CYS A 10 -33.11 10.64 -6.84
C CYS A 10 -31.88 10.38 -7.74
N ARG A 11 -32.05 9.45 -8.69
CA ARG A 11 -31.28 9.38 -9.94
C ARG A 11 -31.80 10.50 -10.83
N VAL A 12 -30.92 11.36 -11.33
CA VAL A 12 -31.19 12.11 -12.57
C VAL A 12 -30.30 11.52 -13.65
N SER A 13 -30.92 10.64 -14.43
CA SER A 13 -30.51 10.32 -15.80
C SER A 13 -31.07 11.39 -16.74
N HIS A 14 -30.54 11.44 -17.97
CA HIS A 14 -31.02 12.11 -19.19
C HIS A 14 -30.19 13.30 -19.71
N SER A 15 -29.25 12.91 -20.58
CA SER A 15 -28.98 13.43 -21.93
C SER A 15 -28.73 14.93 -22.16
N ALA A 16 -27.45 15.27 -22.31
CA ALA A 16 -27.01 16.28 -23.26
C ALA A 16 -25.69 15.82 -23.90
N THR A 17 -25.80 14.99 -24.93
CA THR A 17 -24.70 14.72 -25.86
C THR A 17 -24.65 15.88 -26.83
N LEU A 18 -23.54 16.63 -26.86
CA LEU A 18 -22.74 16.93 -28.06
C LEU A 18 -21.75 18.08 -27.76
N LEU A 19 -20.49 17.85 -28.18
CA LEU A 19 -19.48 18.86 -28.54
C LEU A 19 -18.47 19.34 -27.48
N THR A 20 -17.60 18.44 -27.01
CA THR A 20 -16.16 18.75 -26.90
C THR A 20 -15.34 17.55 -27.34
N SER A 21 -15.09 17.49 -28.64
CA SER A 21 -14.09 16.60 -29.22
C SER A 21 -12.70 17.22 -29.06
N ARG A 22 -11.72 16.36 -28.76
CA ARG A 22 -10.28 16.52 -29.00
C ARG A 22 -9.50 17.38 -28.00
N LEU A 23 -8.76 16.65 -27.13
CA LEU A 23 -7.37 16.87 -26.71
C LEU A 23 -7.18 16.82 -25.18
N THR A 24 -7.20 15.61 -24.63
CA THR A 24 -6.10 15.17 -23.77
C THR A 24 -5.95 13.67 -23.96
N ALA A 25 -4.86 13.32 -24.63
CA ALA A 25 -4.52 12.00 -25.10
C ALA A 25 -4.64 10.95 -24.00
N THR A 26 -5.26 9.82 -24.34
CA THR A 26 -4.98 8.54 -23.69
C THR A 26 -3.52 8.18 -23.94
N PHE A 27 -2.58 8.79 -23.23
CA PHE A 27 -1.23 8.26 -23.11
C PHE A 27 -1.27 7.11 -22.10
N ARG A 28 -1.96 6.04 -22.50
CA ARG A 28 -1.86 4.75 -21.84
C ARG A 28 -0.95 3.92 -22.71
N HIS A 29 0.35 4.03 -22.46
CA HIS A 29 1.33 3.09 -23.00
C HIS A 29 1.06 1.73 -22.32
N LYS A 30 0.19 0.92 -22.92
CA LYS A 30 0.06 -0.50 -22.60
C LYS A 30 1.28 -1.19 -23.21
N HIS A 31 2.41 -1.16 -22.52
CA HIS A 31 3.40 -2.22 -22.68
C HIS A 31 2.81 -3.49 -22.06
N THR A 32 1.95 -4.16 -22.79
CA THR A 32 1.74 -5.60 -22.61
C THR A 32 2.90 -6.29 -23.31
N SER A 33 4.06 -6.27 -22.67
CA SER A 33 5.22 -7.05 -23.09
C SER A 33 4.99 -8.48 -22.63
N SER A 34 4.41 -9.29 -23.50
CA SER A 34 4.62 -10.73 -23.46
C SER A 34 6.12 -11.03 -23.63
N SER A 35 6.65 -11.85 -22.72
CA SER A 35 7.87 -12.68 -22.85
C SER A 35 9.21 -11.99 -23.20
N SER A 36 10.14 -11.99 -22.25
CA SER A 36 11.55 -12.31 -22.53
C SER A 36 12.33 -12.55 -21.24
N SER A 37 12.73 -13.80 -21.07
CA SER A 37 13.86 -14.25 -20.28
C SER A 37 15.09 -13.35 -20.50
N SER A 38 15.46 -12.59 -19.49
CA SER A 38 16.81 -12.04 -19.36
C SER A 38 17.29 -12.34 -17.94
N SER A 39 18.10 -13.38 -17.83
CA SER A 39 18.84 -13.76 -16.63
C SER A 39 19.89 -12.68 -16.32
N SER A 40 19.45 -11.53 -15.85
CA SER A 40 20.25 -10.73 -14.93
C SER A 40 19.77 -11.12 -13.54
N SER A 41 20.68 -11.45 -12.64
CA SER A 41 20.34 -11.79 -11.27
C SER A 41 19.68 -10.58 -10.60
N SER A 42 18.36 -10.45 -10.77
CA SER A 42 17.53 -9.46 -10.07
C SER A 42 17.55 -9.88 -8.61
N SER A 43 18.54 -9.35 -7.89
CA SER A 43 18.72 -9.60 -6.47
C SER A 43 17.49 -9.07 -5.76
N SER A 44 16.64 -9.99 -5.30
CA SER A 44 15.53 -9.67 -4.41
C SER A 44 16.06 -9.47 -3.00
N ALA A 45 15.52 -8.48 -2.30
CA ALA A 45 15.93 -8.18 -0.92
C ALA A 45 14.76 -8.35 0.04
N TYR A 46 14.99 -9.12 1.10
CA TYR A 46 14.07 -9.26 2.23
C TYR A 46 14.65 -8.51 3.42
N ILE A 47 13.93 -7.49 3.87
CA ILE A 47 14.30 -6.65 4.99
C ILE A 47 13.34 -6.93 6.13
N THR A 48 13.86 -7.15 7.32
CA THR A 48 13.06 -7.39 8.52
C THR A 48 13.38 -6.36 9.59
N THR A 49 12.38 -5.97 10.37
CA THR A 49 12.59 -5.31 11.65
C THR A 49 12.62 -6.35 12.77
N PRO A 50 13.16 -6.03 13.95
CA PRO A 50 12.87 -6.81 15.14
C PRO A 50 11.35 -6.88 15.38
N ILE A 51 10.90 -7.95 16.03
CA ILE A 51 9.53 -8.08 16.53
C ILE A 51 9.41 -7.31 17.85
N TYR A 52 8.46 -6.38 17.92
CA TYR A 52 8.33 -5.48 19.04
C TYR A 52 7.42 -6.06 20.12
N TYR A 53 7.89 -6.14 21.37
CA TYR A 53 7.05 -6.52 22.50
C TYR A 53 6.01 -5.44 22.80
N VAL A 54 4.75 -5.82 22.93
CA VAL A 54 3.63 -4.90 23.16
C VAL A 54 3.43 -4.45 24.61
N ASN A 55 4.30 -4.88 25.52
CA ASN A 55 4.17 -4.59 26.95
C ASN A 55 4.31 -3.09 27.29
N ALA A 56 4.75 -2.26 26.34
CA ALA A 56 4.91 -0.83 26.52
C ALA A 56 4.57 -0.09 25.23
N VAL A 57 4.27 1.21 25.36
CA VAL A 57 4.06 2.08 24.21
C VAL A 57 5.32 2.17 23.34
N PRO A 58 5.18 2.23 21.99
CA PRO A 58 6.31 2.40 21.10
C PRO A 58 7.13 3.65 21.46
N HIS A 59 8.44 3.51 21.50
CA HIS A 59 9.39 4.58 21.81
C HIS A 59 10.43 4.73 20.70
N ILE A 60 11.37 5.68 20.86
CA ILE A 60 12.35 6.03 19.81
C ILE A 60 13.16 4.85 19.28
N GLY A 61 13.42 3.84 20.13
CA GLY A 61 14.07 2.59 19.71
C GLY A 61 13.27 1.80 18.67
N HIS A 62 11.95 1.72 18.83
CA HIS A 62 11.05 1.11 17.85
C HIS A 62 11.05 1.88 16.52
N LEU A 63 11.06 3.22 16.62
CA LEU A 63 11.07 4.08 15.45
C LEU A 63 12.39 3.94 14.67
N TYR A 64 13.52 3.90 15.37
CA TYR A 64 14.85 3.82 14.77
C TYR A 64 14.97 2.63 13.80
N SER A 65 14.66 1.42 14.29
CA SER A 65 14.74 0.22 13.47
C SER A 65 13.73 0.23 12.31
N SER A 66 12.52 0.73 12.56
CA SER A 66 11.46 0.83 11.54
C SER A 66 11.83 1.79 10.40
N VAL A 67 12.36 2.96 10.74
CA VAL A 67 12.79 3.96 9.75
C VAL A 67 13.99 3.46 8.95
N LEU A 68 14.96 2.82 9.60
CA LEU A 68 16.11 2.24 8.90
C LEU A 68 15.67 1.17 7.89
N ALA A 69 14.79 0.25 8.30
CA ALA A 69 14.30 -0.79 7.42
C ALA A 69 13.49 -0.23 6.23
N ASP A 70 12.67 0.79 6.46
CA ASP A 70 11.89 1.45 5.42
C ASP A 70 12.78 2.24 4.44
N THR A 71 13.78 2.97 4.93
CA THR A 71 14.74 3.68 4.06
C THR A 71 15.53 2.72 3.18
N LEU A 72 15.97 1.58 3.73
CA LEU A 72 16.63 0.53 2.95
C LEU A 72 15.71 -0.06 1.89
N LYS A 73 14.45 -0.37 2.23
CA LYS A 73 13.46 -0.87 1.25
C LYS A 73 13.32 0.09 0.08
N ARG A 74 13.13 1.38 0.37
CA ARG A 74 12.99 2.41 -0.68
C ARG A 74 14.25 2.52 -1.52
N TYR A 75 15.44 2.46 -0.91
CA TYR A 75 16.71 2.49 -1.64
C TYR A 75 16.83 1.35 -2.65
N TYR A 76 16.55 0.12 -2.24
CA TYR A 76 16.62 -1.04 -3.14
C TYR A 76 15.50 -1.03 -4.19
N ALA A 77 14.31 -0.55 -3.86
CA ALA A 77 13.24 -0.35 -4.83
C ALA A 77 13.63 0.66 -5.93
N LEU A 78 14.29 1.77 -5.55
CA LEU A 78 14.83 2.74 -6.51
C LEU A 78 15.94 2.16 -7.40
N LYS A 79 16.67 1.16 -6.90
CA LYS A 79 17.70 0.44 -7.66
C LYS A 79 17.10 -0.61 -8.62
N GLY A 80 15.78 -0.79 -8.63
CA GLY A 80 15.09 -1.77 -9.48
C GLY A 80 15.09 -3.19 -8.92
N SER A 81 15.44 -3.38 -7.64
CA SER A 81 15.35 -4.67 -6.96
C SER A 81 13.94 -4.91 -6.42
N GLU A 82 13.44 -6.14 -6.58
CA GLU A 82 12.21 -6.58 -5.93
C GLU A 82 12.46 -6.69 -4.42
N THR A 83 11.71 -5.91 -3.62
CA THR A 83 11.98 -5.79 -2.17
C THR A 83 10.75 -5.95 -1.30
N TYR A 84 10.94 -6.70 -0.21
CA TYR A 84 9.91 -6.99 0.77
C TYR A 84 10.37 -6.51 2.14
N LEU A 85 9.47 -5.87 2.87
CA LEU A 85 9.68 -5.44 4.26
C LEU A 85 8.70 -6.20 5.15
N CYS A 86 9.23 -6.94 6.11
CA CYS A 86 8.46 -7.66 7.11
C CYS A 86 8.71 -7.04 8.50
N THR A 87 7.63 -6.76 9.21
CA THR A 87 7.63 -6.19 10.57
C THR A 87 6.55 -6.90 11.38
N GLY A 88 6.65 -6.85 12.70
CA GLY A 88 5.65 -7.46 13.57
C GLY A 88 5.81 -7.10 15.03
N THR A 89 4.90 -7.62 15.83
CA THR A 89 4.89 -7.53 17.28
C THR A 89 4.97 -8.93 17.89
N ASP A 90 5.52 -9.03 19.09
CA ASP A 90 5.47 -10.25 19.89
C ASP A 90 4.39 -10.10 20.97
N GLU A 91 3.25 -10.75 20.71
CA GLU A 91 2.06 -10.78 21.56
C GLU A 91 2.06 -11.98 22.52
N HIS A 92 3.09 -12.82 22.49
CA HIS A 92 3.12 -14.06 23.24
C HIS A 92 3.85 -13.88 24.58
N GLY A 93 3.38 -14.60 25.60
CA GLY A 93 4.03 -14.67 26.91
C GLY A 93 3.13 -14.25 28.07
N LEU A 94 3.46 -14.77 29.25
CA LEU A 94 2.73 -14.52 30.49
C LEU A 94 2.75 -13.03 30.90
N LYS A 95 3.80 -12.30 30.51
CA LYS A 95 3.95 -10.86 30.80
C LYS A 95 3.01 -9.95 29.98
N VAL A 96 2.45 -10.44 28.88
CA VAL A 96 1.45 -9.72 28.08
C VAL A 96 0.03 -9.90 28.68
N HIS A 97 -0.18 -10.99 29.44
CA HIS A 97 -1.48 -11.40 29.99
C HIS A 97 -1.74 -10.90 31.42
N THR A 98 -0.93 -9.97 31.94
CA THR A 98 -1.02 -9.46 33.32
C THR A 98 -1.50 -8.02 33.32
#